data_AF-A0A377PH13-F1
#
_entry.id   AF-A0A377PH13-F1
#
_cell.length_a   1.000
_cell.length_b   1.000
_cell.length_c   1.000
_cell.angle_alpha   90.00
_cell.angle_beta   90.00
_cell.angle_gamma   90.00
#
_symmetry.space_group_name_H-M   'P 1'
#
loop_
_entity.id
_entity.type
_entity.pdbx_description
1 polymer ?
#
loop_
_entity_poly.entity_id
_entity_poly.type
_entity_poly.pdbx_seq_one_letter_code
_entity_poly.pdbx_strand_id
1 'polypeptide(L)'
;MSSMNGYRDNPDPVVASESAFLLCPHCEGHILPAQKRELNNLGIWLIEGQRIDRHGVISGEARRSRIASFWMEGPAAAYQTWAQLVYKLLTAEQEYERTGSEETLKAVINTDWGLPYAPRSSTEQRKGESLKARAEEVAKRTVPPGVRFLVATVDVQGGKHRRFVVQVIGYGAHGERWVIDRFNIKQSMRAGPNGESLPIDPAGYLEDWDLLRTDVLDRTWPLAADPTSHFPVLAMAVDSGGEDGVTGNAYDFWRQCRRDGVHKKVYLFKGASQSNGKIISKTLPDNTDRPNRRAEARGDVPLYLLQTNALKDRINNALSRETVGANYIHFPEWLGEWFYDELTYEERSPDGKWTKPGKGANEAFDLMVYAHALVMLRGYERINWEKPPPWARSLDESTPVLSPRPAQTKTSEVSTHKTTQSQTQHEATASAWAPSTTGGWL
;
A
#
# COMPACT_ATOMS: atom_id res chain seq x y z
N MET A 1 28.09 6.39 -15.13
CA MET A 1 28.41 5.26 -14.22
C MET A 1 29.34 4.21 -14.81
N SER A 2 29.81 4.29 -16.07
CA SER A 2 30.57 3.18 -16.68
C SER A 2 31.98 2.97 -16.12
N SER A 3 32.55 3.94 -15.40
CA SER A 3 33.95 3.86 -14.95
C SER A 3 34.13 3.27 -13.55
N MET A 4 33.14 3.36 -12.65
CA MET A 4 33.23 2.74 -11.31
C MET A 4 32.87 1.26 -11.40
N ASN A 5 33.76 0.39 -10.92
CA ASN A 5 33.68 -1.07 -11.06
C ASN A 5 34.13 -1.78 -9.77
N GLY A 6 34.08 -3.11 -9.78
CA GLY A 6 34.55 -3.98 -8.69
C GLY A 6 33.54 -4.22 -7.57
N TYR A 7 32.36 -3.60 -7.62
CA TYR A 7 31.36 -3.67 -6.54
C TYR A 7 30.09 -4.46 -6.88
N ARG A 8 30.00 -5.05 -8.08
CA ARG A 8 28.79 -5.77 -8.53
C ARG A 8 28.83 -7.27 -8.22
N ASP A 9 30.00 -7.82 -7.92
CA ASP A 9 30.22 -9.27 -7.82
C ASP A 9 30.01 -9.83 -6.40
N ASN A 10 29.75 -8.98 -5.41
CA ASN A 10 29.54 -9.40 -4.03
C ASN A 10 28.15 -8.94 -3.54
N PRO A 11 27.31 -9.85 -2.99
CA PRO A 11 25.99 -9.50 -2.47
C PRO A 11 26.03 -8.67 -1.18
N ASP A 12 27.13 -8.70 -0.41
CA ASP A 12 27.30 -7.89 0.79
C ASP A 12 27.69 -6.46 0.40
N PRO A 13 26.84 -5.44 0.66
CA PRO A 13 27.12 -4.05 0.31
C PRO A 13 28.41 -3.51 0.93
N VAL A 14 28.81 -3.98 2.11
CA VAL A 14 30.02 -3.52 2.78
C VAL A 14 31.23 -4.00 1.99
N VAL A 15 31.35 -5.30 1.79
CA VAL A 15 32.49 -5.90 1.08
C VAL A 15 32.54 -5.44 -0.38
N ALA A 16 31.38 -5.37 -1.05
CA ALA A 16 31.25 -4.84 -2.40
C ALA A 16 31.73 -3.38 -2.50
N SER A 17 31.44 -2.56 -1.49
CA SER A 17 31.85 -1.16 -1.51
C SER A 17 33.34 -0.96 -1.31
N GLU A 18 33.99 -1.84 -0.53
CA GLU A 18 35.43 -1.78 -0.27
C GLU A 18 36.26 -2.18 -1.50
N SER A 19 35.71 -3.03 -2.38
CA SER A 19 36.35 -3.42 -3.63
C SER A 19 36.14 -2.44 -4.79
N ALA A 20 35.50 -1.29 -4.55
CA ALA A 20 35.23 -0.31 -5.59
C ALA A 20 36.50 0.39 -6.11
N PHE A 21 36.67 0.40 -7.44
CA PHE A 21 37.76 1.11 -8.13
C PHE A 21 37.28 1.76 -9.42
N LEU A 22 38.04 2.72 -9.96
CA LEU A 22 37.77 3.33 -11.26
C LEU A 22 38.59 2.65 -12.36
N LEU A 23 37.97 2.42 -13.52
CA LEU A 23 38.66 2.03 -14.74
C LEU A 23 39.10 3.28 -15.50
N CYS A 24 40.38 3.31 -15.88
CA CYS A 24 40.89 4.32 -16.78
C CYS A 24 40.25 4.17 -18.17
N PRO A 25 39.60 5.20 -18.73
CA PRO A 25 38.94 5.09 -20.04
C PRO A 25 39.90 4.92 -21.22
N HIS A 26 41.21 5.12 -21.01
CA HIS A 26 42.23 5.00 -22.06
C HIS A 26 42.92 3.63 -22.07
N CYS A 27 43.25 3.08 -20.90
CA CYS A 27 44.04 1.84 -20.80
C CYS A 27 43.41 0.76 -19.93
N GLU A 28 42.20 1.00 -19.41
CA GLU A 28 41.47 0.08 -18.51
C GLU A 28 42.23 -0.26 -17.21
N GLY A 29 43.31 0.45 -16.92
CA GLY A 29 44.05 0.31 -15.67
C GLY A 29 43.17 0.64 -14.47
N HIS A 30 43.36 -0.11 -13.38
CA HIS A 30 42.64 0.09 -12.14
C HIS A 30 43.21 1.30 -11.40
N ILE A 31 42.37 2.31 -11.19
CA ILE A 31 42.66 3.45 -10.35
C ILE A 31 42.07 3.15 -8.98
N LEU A 32 42.93 3.08 -7.97
CA LEU A 32 42.58 2.73 -6.60
C LEU A 32 42.20 3.97 -5.78
N PRO A 33 41.41 3.81 -4.69
CA PRO A 33 40.99 4.93 -3.83
C PRO A 33 42.15 5.79 -3.31
N ALA A 34 43.33 5.20 -3.06
CA ALA A 34 44.52 5.91 -2.61
C ALA A 34 45.02 6.97 -3.62
N GLN A 35 44.80 6.75 -4.92
CA GLN A 35 45.23 7.64 -6.00
C GLN A 35 44.26 8.82 -6.20
N LYS A 36 43.06 8.76 -5.61
CA LYS A 36 42.00 9.77 -5.78
C LYS A 36 42.49 11.19 -5.52
N ARG A 37 43.18 11.42 -4.39
CA ARG A 37 43.61 12.76 -3.98
C ARG A 37 44.62 13.36 -4.95
N GLU A 38 45.59 12.54 -5.37
CA GLU A 38 46.62 12.96 -6.33
C GLU A 38 45.98 13.30 -7.67
N LEU A 39 45.14 12.41 -8.21
CA LEU A 39 44.47 12.61 -9.50
C LEU A 39 43.53 13.82 -9.48
N ASN A 40 42.79 14.04 -8.40
CA ASN A 40 41.92 15.20 -8.25
C ASN A 40 42.70 16.53 -8.25
N ASN A 41 43.90 16.56 -7.64
CA ASN A 41 44.75 17.76 -7.63
C ASN A 41 45.32 18.09 -9.02
N LEU A 42 45.40 17.09 -9.91
CA LEU A 42 45.84 17.25 -11.30
C LEU A 42 44.67 17.55 -12.26
N GLY A 43 43.43 17.56 -11.76
CA GLY A 43 42.24 17.78 -12.56
C GLY A 43 42.18 19.17 -13.18
N ILE A 44 41.72 19.25 -14.44
CA ILE A 44 41.52 20.50 -15.18
C ILE A 44 40.02 20.68 -15.43
N TRP A 45 39.48 21.82 -15.03
CA TRP A 45 38.09 22.19 -15.33
C TRP A 45 37.94 22.56 -16.81
N LEU A 46 36.99 21.91 -17.48
CA LEU A 46 36.66 22.20 -18.87
C LEU A 46 35.30 22.90 -18.95
N ILE A 47 35.17 23.84 -19.88
CA ILE A 47 33.86 24.43 -20.20
C ILE A 47 33.06 23.41 -21.00
N GLU A 48 31.75 23.37 -20.78
CA GLU A 48 30.85 22.52 -21.57
C GLU A 48 31.09 22.70 -23.08
N GLY A 49 31.27 21.58 -23.79
CA GLY A 49 31.66 21.53 -25.20
C GLY A 49 33.16 21.36 -25.46
N GLN A 50 34.01 21.52 -24.44
CA GLN A 50 35.45 21.28 -24.53
C GLN A 50 35.84 19.84 -24.14
N ARG A 51 37.01 19.41 -24.64
CA ARG A 51 37.68 18.15 -24.32
C ARG A 51 39.18 18.41 -24.17
N ILE A 52 39.87 17.59 -23.40
CA ILE A 52 41.33 17.63 -23.24
C ILE A 52 41.93 16.30 -23.68
N ASP A 53 43.05 16.37 -24.40
CA ASP A 53 43.80 15.17 -24.81
C ASP A 53 44.91 14.82 -23.81
N ARG A 54 45.63 13.72 -24.09
CA ARG A 54 46.76 13.25 -23.27
C ARG A 54 47.96 14.22 -23.19
N HIS A 55 48.02 15.21 -24.09
CA HIS A 55 49.06 16.23 -24.15
C HIS A 55 48.63 17.53 -23.44
N GLY A 56 47.42 17.56 -22.88
CA GLY A 56 46.86 18.74 -22.22
C GLY A 56 46.28 19.77 -23.20
N VAL A 57 46.12 19.43 -24.48
CA VAL A 57 45.56 20.34 -25.48
C VAL A 57 44.04 20.33 -25.36
N ILE A 58 43.47 21.50 -25.07
CA ILE A 58 42.02 21.68 -24.98
C ILE A 58 41.48 21.99 -26.37
N SER A 59 40.45 21.26 -26.78
CA SER A 59 39.74 21.42 -28.06
C SER A 59 38.23 21.43 -27.85
N GLY A 60 37.46 21.89 -28.85
CA GLY A 60 36.00 21.98 -28.79
C GLY A 60 35.46 23.39 -28.59
N GLU A 61 34.19 23.60 -28.95
CA GLU A 61 33.52 24.90 -28.86
C GLU A 61 32.94 25.10 -27.45
N ALA A 62 33.43 26.12 -26.75
CA ALA A 62 33.00 26.42 -25.39
C ALA A 62 31.60 27.06 -25.37
N ARG A 63 30.69 26.52 -24.55
CA ARG A 63 29.37 27.11 -24.33
C ARG A 63 29.48 28.54 -23.82
N ARG A 64 28.75 29.45 -24.47
CA ARG A 64 28.60 30.84 -24.00
C ARG A 64 27.47 30.94 -22.98
N SER A 65 27.77 31.48 -21.81
CA SER A 65 26.81 31.74 -20.73
C SER A 65 27.16 33.04 -20.01
N ARG A 66 26.16 33.71 -19.43
CA ARG A 66 26.37 34.86 -18.54
C ARG A 66 26.69 34.45 -17.09
N ILE A 67 26.49 33.19 -16.76
CA ILE A 67 26.69 32.61 -15.41
C ILE A 67 27.71 31.48 -15.54
N ALA A 68 28.72 31.48 -14.68
CA ALA A 68 29.63 30.35 -14.50
C ALA A 68 29.00 29.35 -13.51
N SER A 69 28.74 28.13 -13.98
CA SER A 69 28.27 27.00 -13.16
C SER A 69 29.28 25.87 -13.25
N PHE A 70 29.54 25.20 -12.13
CA PHE A 70 30.48 24.08 -12.03
C PHE A 70 29.73 22.81 -11.71
N TRP A 71 30.10 21.71 -12.37
CA TRP A 71 29.50 20.41 -12.18
C TRP A 71 30.59 19.33 -12.13
N MET A 72 30.49 18.44 -11.15
CA MET A 72 31.45 17.37 -10.93
C MET A 72 30.73 16.15 -10.37
N GLU A 73 31.09 14.96 -10.85
CA GLU A 73 30.54 13.70 -10.37
C GLU A 73 31.06 13.32 -8.98
N GLY A 74 30.25 12.54 -8.26
CA GLY A 74 30.52 12.06 -6.91
C GLY A 74 31.91 11.44 -6.68
N PRO A 75 32.40 10.54 -7.55
CA PRO A 75 33.72 9.92 -7.36
C PRO A 75 34.87 10.93 -7.22
N ALA A 76 34.78 12.09 -7.87
CA ALA A 76 35.78 13.16 -7.73
C ALA A 76 35.54 14.07 -6.52
N ALA A 77 34.36 14.06 -5.90
CA ALA A 77 34.04 14.89 -4.74
C ALA A 77 34.87 14.55 -3.50
N ALA A 78 35.32 15.56 -2.74
CA ALA A 78 36.21 15.37 -1.61
C ALA A 78 35.52 14.85 -0.32
N TYR A 79 34.20 15.03 -0.21
CA TYR A 79 33.46 14.78 1.04
C TYR A 79 33.15 13.31 1.32
N GLN A 80 33.33 12.41 0.34
CA GLN A 80 32.99 11.00 0.47
C GLN A 80 34.05 10.10 -0.14
N THR A 81 34.29 8.94 0.48
CA THR A 81 35.10 7.88 -0.11
C THR A 81 34.30 7.14 -1.18
N TRP A 82 34.99 6.43 -2.09
CA TRP A 82 34.29 5.61 -3.08
C TRP A 82 33.50 4.47 -2.44
N ALA A 83 34.02 3.88 -1.36
CA ALA A 83 33.29 2.89 -0.57
C ALA A 83 31.98 3.48 -0.01
N GLN A 84 31.99 4.69 0.57
CA GLN A 84 30.77 5.33 1.05
C GLN A 84 29.75 5.59 -0.07
N LEU A 85 30.20 6.05 -1.23
CA LEU A 85 29.35 6.30 -2.40
C LEU A 85 28.68 5.03 -2.91
N VAL A 86 29.46 3.96 -3.03
CA VAL A 86 28.99 2.66 -3.52
C VAL A 86 28.08 2.00 -2.49
N TYR A 87 28.44 2.03 -1.20
CA TYR A 87 27.61 1.49 -0.14
C TYR A 87 26.22 2.15 -0.11
N LYS A 88 26.16 3.48 -0.22
CA LYS A 88 24.89 4.22 -0.31
C LYS A 88 24.08 3.83 -1.55
N LEU A 89 24.74 3.67 -2.70
CA LEU A 89 24.08 3.24 -3.94
C LEU A 89 23.47 1.84 -3.78
N LEU A 90 24.26 0.87 -3.32
CA LEU A 90 23.82 -0.51 -3.13
C LEU A 90 22.68 -0.60 -2.10
N THR A 91 22.78 0.14 -0.99
CA THR A 91 21.72 0.19 0.03
C THR A 91 20.44 0.80 -0.55
N ALA A 92 20.54 1.85 -1.36
CA ALA A 92 19.38 2.47 -2.01
C ALA A 92 18.75 1.57 -3.09
N GLU A 93 19.57 0.81 -3.83
CA GLU A 93 19.10 -0.20 -4.78
C GLU A 93 18.35 -1.33 -4.06
N GLN A 94 18.88 -1.84 -2.94
CA GLN A 94 18.20 -2.84 -2.11
C GLN A 94 16.89 -2.33 -1.51
N GLU A 95 16.85 -1.07 -1.06
CA GLU A 95 15.62 -0.45 -0.58
C GLU A 95 14.57 -0.33 -1.69
N TYR A 96 15.00 0.07 -2.90
CA TYR A 96 14.14 0.13 -4.08
C TYR A 96 13.60 -1.26 -4.42
N GLU A 97 14.44 -2.29 -4.42
CA GLU A 97 14.00 -3.66 -4.73
C GLU A 97 12.97 -4.18 -3.74
N ARG A 98 13.08 -3.79 -2.46
CA ARG A 98 12.18 -4.22 -1.38
C ARG A 98 10.87 -3.44 -1.34
N THR A 99 10.91 -2.14 -1.64
CA THR A 99 9.76 -1.22 -1.42
C THR A 99 9.15 -0.66 -2.70
N GLY A 100 9.88 -0.70 -3.81
CA GLY A 100 9.56 0.01 -5.05
C GLY A 100 9.75 1.53 -4.98
N SER A 101 10.22 2.07 -3.86
CA SER A 101 10.40 3.51 -3.64
C SER A 101 11.68 4.02 -4.29
N GLU A 102 11.57 5.05 -5.12
CA GLU A 102 12.73 5.67 -5.79
C GLU A 102 13.32 6.86 -5.02
N GLU A 103 12.75 7.26 -3.88
CA GLU A 103 13.16 8.48 -3.17
C GLU A 103 14.63 8.47 -2.74
N THR A 104 15.06 7.41 -2.02
CA THR A 104 16.45 7.25 -1.58
C THR A 104 17.39 7.15 -2.77
N LEU A 105 17.02 6.35 -3.78
CA LEU A 105 17.83 6.16 -4.98
C LEU A 105 18.01 7.48 -5.75
N LYS A 106 16.93 8.23 -5.94
CA LYS A 106 16.95 9.56 -6.56
C LYS A 106 17.82 10.53 -5.78
N ALA A 107 17.75 10.53 -4.45
CA ALA A 107 18.58 11.40 -3.61
C ALA A 107 20.06 11.04 -3.76
N VAL A 108 20.41 9.75 -3.68
CA VAL A 108 21.79 9.27 -3.85
C VAL A 108 22.33 9.62 -5.24
N ILE A 109 21.56 9.40 -6.30
CA ILE A 109 22.01 9.67 -7.67
C ILE A 109 22.22 11.18 -7.92
N ASN A 110 21.26 12.03 -7.51
CA ASN A 110 21.38 13.47 -7.75
C ASN A 110 22.42 14.14 -6.84
N THR A 111 22.46 13.77 -5.57
CA THR A 111 23.26 14.50 -4.57
C THR A 111 24.64 13.87 -4.36
N ASP A 112 24.71 12.55 -4.17
CA ASP A 112 25.99 11.88 -3.87
C ASP A 112 26.77 11.61 -5.16
N TRP A 113 26.11 11.12 -6.22
CA TRP A 113 26.76 10.85 -7.51
C TRP A 113 26.83 12.07 -8.43
N GLY A 114 26.06 13.11 -8.14
CA GLY A 114 26.02 14.33 -8.97
C GLY A 114 25.42 14.09 -10.35
N LEU A 115 24.67 13.01 -10.57
CA LEU A 115 24.11 12.66 -11.88
C LEU A 115 22.62 13.00 -11.94
N PRO A 116 22.09 13.46 -13.09
CA PRO A 116 20.65 13.64 -13.23
C PRO A 116 19.95 12.28 -13.12
N TYR A 117 19.05 12.14 -12.14
CA TYR A 117 18.28 10.91 -11.96
C TYR A 117 17.22 10.76 -13.06
N ALA A 118 17.33 9.70 -13.84
CA ALA A 118 16.26 9.22 -14.71
C ALA A 118 15.38 8.22 -13.94
N PRO A 119 14.06 8.46 -13.79
CA PRO A 119 13.16 7.51 -13.14
C PRO A 119 13.22 6.15 -13.80
N ARG A 120 13.25 5.07 -13.01
CA ARG A 120 13.27 3.71 -13.58
C ARG A 120 11.96 3.38 -14.32
N SER A 121 10.89 4.07 -13.97
CA SER A 121 9.58 3.97 -14.63
C SER A 121 9.48 4.72 -15.98
N SER A 122 10.48 5.52 -16.38
CA SER A 122 10.31 6.50 -17.48
C SER A 122 10.44 5.95 -18.90
N THR A 123 10.23 4.66 -19.18
CA THR A 123 10.51 4.16 -20.55
C THR A 123 9.58 3.07 -21.11
N GLU A 124 8.69 2.45 -20.33
CA GLU A 124 7.81 1.42 -20.91
C GLU A 124 6.35 1.57 -20.44
N GLN A 125 5.50 2.11 -21.31
CA GLN A 125 4.07 1.82 -21.26
C GLN A 125 3.91 0.34 -21.56
N ARG A 126 3.77 -0.48 -20.52
CA ARG A 126 3.50 -1.90 -20.70
C ARG A 126 2.04 -2.11 -21.07
N LYS A 127 1.85 -3.07 -21.97
CA LYS A 127 0.54 -3.55 -22.40
C LYS A 127 0.06 -4.63 -21.42
N GLY A 128 -1.22 -4.63 -21.09
CA GLY A 128 -1.85 -5.63 -20.20
C GLY A 128 -1.56 -7.08 -20.61
N GLU A 129 -1.35 -7.35 -21.90
CA GLU A 129 -0.95 -8.66 -22.44
C GLU A 129 0.33 -9.22 -21.80
N SER A 130 1.34 -8.38 -21.55
CA SER A 130 2.61 -8.81 -20.95
C SER A 130 2.45 -9.27 -19.50
N LEU A 131 1.54 -8.63 -18.75
CA LEU A 131 1.21 -9.00 -17.38
C LEU A 131 0.34 -10.26 -17.37
N LYS A 132 -0.60 -10.39 -18.32
CA LYS A 132 -1.42 -11.59 -18.49
C LYS A 132 -0.59 -12.82 -18.83
N ALA A 133 0.49 -12.67 -19.60
CA ALA A 133 1.41 -13.77 -19.92
C ALA A 133 2.17 -14.31 -18.69
N ARG A 134 2.24 -13.54 -17.59
CA ARG A 134 2.81 -13.97 -16.30
C ARG A 134 1.80 -14.66 -15.38
N ALA A 135 0.57 -14.86 -15.84
CA ALA A 135 -0.46 -15.46 -15.00
C ALA A 135 -0.13 -16.91 -14.67
N GLU A 136 -0.39 -17.30 -13.44
CA GLU A 136 -0.07 -18.62 -12.88
C GLU A 136 -1.35 -19.43 -12.69
N GLU A 137 -1.29 -20.73 -12.98
CA GLU A 137 -2.39 -21.65 -12.74
C GLU A 137 -2.55 -21.87 -11.22
N VAL A 138 -3.57 -21.24 -10.64
CA VAL A 138 -3.90 -21.36 -9.22
C VAL A 138 -5.39 -21.50 -9.01
N ALA A 139 -5.78 -22.27 -7.98
CA ALA A 139 -7.17 -22.47 -7.64
C ALA A 139 -7.83 -21.16 -7.17
N LYS A 140 -8.99 -20.84 -7.74
CA LYS A 140 -9.71 -19.60 -7.44
C LYS A 140 -10.09 -19.51 -5.96
N ARG A 141 -9.87 -18.33 -5.35
CA ARG A 141 -10.16 -18.03 -3.93
C ARG A 141 -9.37 -18.91 -2.94
N THR A 142 -8.20 -19.38 -3.32
CA THR A 142 -7.29 -20.09 -2.42
C THR A 142 -6.05 -19.27 -2.16
N VAL A 143 -5.41 -19.49 -1.02
CA VAL A 143 -4.17 -18.80 -0.64
C VAL A 143 -2.96 -19.67 -1.00
N PRO A 144 -2.09 -19.22 -1.92
CA PRO A 144 -0.88 -19.95 -2.28
C PRO A 144 0.15 -20.02 -1.14
N PRO A 145 1.11 -20.97 -1.20
CA PRO A 145 2.30 -20.95 -0.34
C PRO A 145 3.05 -19.62 -0.44
N GLY A 146 3.72 -19.22 0.63
CA GLY A 146 4.51 -17.97 0.69
C GLY A 146 3.73 -16.75 1.21
N VAL A 147 2.39 -16.76 1.11
CA VAL A 147 1.54 -15.72 1.73
C VAL A 147 1.64 -15.80 3.25
N ARG A 148 1.81 -14.64 3.89
CA ARG A 148 1.92 -14.47 5.35
C ARG A 148 0.66 -13.90 5.98
N PHE A 149 -0.06 -13.05 5.26
CA PHE A 149 -1.34 -12.50 5.71
C PHE A 149 -2.14 -11.94 4.53
N LEU A 150 -3.45 -11.77 4.72
CA LEU A 150 -4.35 -11.19 3.73
C LEU A 150 -4.78 -9.78 4.12
N VAL A 151 -4.91 -8.90 3.14
CA VAL A 151 -5.60 -7.62 3.27
C VAL A 151 -6.68 -7.51 2.21
N ALA A 152 -7.76 -6.82 2.54
CA ALA A 152 -8.84 -6.54 1.60
C ALA A 152 -8.92 -5.04 1.30
N THR A 153 -9.21 -4.70 0.07
CA THR A 153 -9.53 -3.33 -0.34
C THR A 153 -10.86 -3.29 -1.04
N VAL A 154 -11.61 -2.22 -0.76
CA VAL A 154 -12.96 -2.02 -1.24
C VAL A 154 -13.05 -0.64 -1.85
N ASP A 155 -13.47 -0.60 -3.10
CA ASP A 155 -13.80 0.63 -3.81
C ASP A 155 -15.33 0.73 -3.94
N VAL A 156 -15.87 1.88 -3.56
CA VAL A 156 -17.31 2.12 -3.46
C VAL A 156 -17.78 2.83 -4.71
N GLN A 157 -18.39 2.06 -5.62
CA GLN A 157 -18.89 2.60 -6.88
C GLN A 157 -20.37 2.97 -6.74
N GLY A 158 -20.68 4.27 -6.91
CA GLY A 158 -22.02 4.84 -6.90
C GLY A 158 -22.73 4.81 -8.27
N GLY A 159 -23.77 5.62 -8.41
CA GLY A 159 -24.42 5.90 -9.70
C GLY A 159 -25.34 4.78 -10.22
N LYS A 160 -25.32 4.55 -11.54
CA LYS A 160 -26.24 3.60 -12.22
C LYS A 160 -25.87 2.13 -11.99
N HIS A 161 -24.60 1.84 -11.71
CA HIS A 161 -24.06 0.48 -11.55
C HIS A 161 -23.41 0.30 -10.18
N ARG A 162 -24.23 0.54 -9.14
CA ARG A 162 -23.79 0.51 -7.74
C ARG A 162 -23.23 -0.85 -7.36
N ARG A 163 -22.03 -0.85 -6.79
CA ARG A 163 -21.32 -2.07 -6.39
C ARG A 163 -20.22 -1.73 -5.40
N PHE A 164 -19.93 -2.66 -4.49
CA PHE A 164 -18.64 -2.68 -3.80
C PHE A 164 -17.69 -3.56 -4.59
N VAL A 165 -16.58 -2.96 -4.98
CA VAL A 165 -15.58 -3.58 -5.85
C VAL A 165 -14.45 -4.04 -4.93
N VAL A 166 -14.39 -5.34 -4.65
CA VAL A 166 -13.51 -5.92 -3.62
C VAL A 166 -12.32 -6.60 -4.27
N GLN A 167 -11.15 -6.43 -3.68
CA GLN A 167 -9.93 -7.14 -4.03
C GLN A 167 -9.20 -7.60 -2.77
N VAL A 168 -8.84 -8.87 -2.73
CA VAL A 168 -8.10 -9.48 -1.63
C VAL A 168 -6.70 -9.80 -2.09
N ILE A 169 -5.72 -9.25 -1.38
CA ILE A 169 -4.30 -9.40 -1.69
C ILE A 169 -3.61 -10.14 -0.55
N GLY A 170 -2.89 -11.20 -0.90
CA GLY A 170 -1.98 -11.89 0.00
C GLY A 170 -0.61 -11.25 -0.07
N TYR A 171 0.01 -11.00 1.08
CA TYR A 171 1.37 -10.47 1.17
C TYR A 171 2.30 -11.52 1.78
N GLY A 172 3.44 -11.72 1.12
CA GLY A 172 4.54 -12.56 1.56
C GLY A 172 5.65 -11.75 2.23
N ALA A 173 6.86 -12.30 2.24
CA ALA A 173 8.04 -11.58 2.69
C ALA A 173 8.56 -10.60 1.63
N HIS A 174 9.33 -9.59 2.05
CA HIS A 174 10.07 -8.66 1.15
C HIS A 174 9.25 -8.00 0.03
N GLY A 175 7.95 -7.79 0.23
CA GLY A 175 7.05 -7.12 -0.70
C GLY A 175 6.34 -8.03 -1.68
N GLU A 176 6.67 -9.32 -1.77
CA GLU A 176 6.02 -10.25 -2.71
C GLU A 176 4.51 -10.36 -2.40
N ARG A 177 3.67 -10.41 -3.43
CA ARG A 177 2.21 -10.38 -3.25
C ARG A 177 1.43 -11.14 -4.33
N TRP A 178 0.23 -11.58 -3.95
CA TRP A 178 -0.66 -12.40 -4.78
C TRP A 178 -2.06 -11.79 -4.82
N VAL A 179 -2.67 -11.72 -6.00
CA VAL A 179 -4.10 -11.44 -6.11
C VAL A 179 -4.88 -12.72 -5.79
N ILE A 180 -5.58 -12.73 -4.65
CA ILE A 180 -6.25 -13.94 -4.11
C ILE A 180 -7.70 -14.03 -4.58
N ASP A 181 -8.42 -12.90 -4.55
CA ASP A 181 -9.81 -12.84 -4.96
C ASP A 181 -10.17 -11.45 -5.47
N ARG A 182 -11.11 -11.42 -6.40
CA ARG A 182 -11.59 -10.21 -7.07
C ARG A 182 -13.07 -10.40 -7.39
N PHE A 183 -13.93 -9.64 -6.72
CA PHE A 183 -15.39 -9.80 -6.87
C PHE A 183 -16.14 -8.50 -6.59
N ASN A 184 -17.39 -8.47 -7.03
CA ASN A 184 -18.30 -7.35 -6.83
C ASN A 184 -19.46 -7.77 -5.93
N ILE A 185 -19.74 -6.98 -4.90
CA ILE A 185 -20.97 -7.09 -4.12
C ILE A 185 -21.98 -6.13 -4.76
N LYS A 186 -23.08 -6.68 -5.29
CA LYS A 186 -24.12 -5.92 -6.01
C LYS A 186 -25.50 -6.04 -5.37
N GLN A 187 -25.70 -7.07 -4.54
CA GLN A 187 -26.97 -7.46 -3.96
C GLN A 187 -26.97 -7.12 -2.47
N SER A 188 -28.08 -6.54 -2.01
CA SER A 188 -28.32 -6.13 -0.64
C SER A 188 -28.94 -7.28 0.17
N MET A 189 -28.81 -7.23 1.48
CA MET A 189 -29.63 -8.07 2.38
C MET A 189 -31.10 -7.65 2.38
N ARG A 190 -31.42 -6.46 1.85
CA ARG A 190 -32.79 -5.97 1.69
C ARG A 190 -33.49 -6.77 0.59
N ALA A 191 -34.67 -7.28 0.92
CA ALA A 191 -35.53 -7.99 -0.02
C ALA A 191 -36.65 -7.06 -0.52
N GLY A 192 -36.95 -7.16 -1.82
CA GLY A 192 -38.08 -6.50 -2.44
C GLY A 192 -39.41 -7.18 -2.08
N PRO A 193 -40.54 -6.63 -2.57
CA PRO A 193 -41.88 -7.15 -2.30
C PRO A 193 -42.07 -8.63 -2.67
N ASN A 194 -41.30 -9.14 -3.63
CA ASN A 194 -41.38 -10.52 -4.12
C ASN A 194 -40.30 -11.44 -3.51
N GLY A 195 -39.54 -10.98 -2.50
CA GLY A 195 -38.45 -11.73 -1.89
C GLY A 195 -37.13 -11.71 -2.68
N GLU A 196 -37.06 -10.99 -3.80
CA GLU A 196 -35.83 -10.79 -4.56
C GLU A 196 -34.86 -9.83 -3.84
N SER A 197 -33.56 -10.15 -3.83
CA SER A 197 -32.56 -9.25 -3.25
C SER A 197 -32.45 -7.96 -4.08
N LEU A 198 -32.58 -6.82 -3.42
CA LEU A 198 -32.49 -5.51 -4.05
C LEU A 198 -31.02 -5.18 -4.39
N PRO A 199 -30.77 -4.34 -5.41
CA PRO A 199 -29.43 -3.80 -5.63
C PRO A 199 -28.95 -2.98 -4.43
N ILE A 200 -27.65 -3.03 -4.16
CA ILE A 200 -27.08 -2.18 -3.11
C ILE A 200 -27.19 -0.70 -3.47
N ASP A 201 -27.31 0.12 -2.44
CA ASP A 201 -27.30 1.56 -2.50
C ASP A 201 -26.45 2.12 -1.34
N PRO A 202 -25.11 2.18 -1.53
CA PRO A 202 -24.18 2.62 -0.50
C PRO A 202 -24.41 4.05 0.00
N ALA A 203 -25.09 4.90 -0.79
CA ALA A 203 -25.40 6.28 -0.43
C ALA A 203 -26.69 6.39 0.40
N GLY A 204 -27.70 5.57 0.07
CA GLY A 204 -29.01 5.62 0.70
C GLY A 204 -29.17 4.76 1.95
N TYR A 205 -28.43 3.65 2.07
CA TYR A 205 -28.68 2.63 3.09
C TYR A 205 -27.39 2.21 3.78
N LEU A 206 -27.36 2.39 5.11
CA LEU A 206 -26.21 2.01 5.94
C LEU A 206 -26.10 0.48 6.07
N GLU A 207 -27.22 -0.24 6.04
CA GLU A 207 -27.27 -1.70 6.18
C GLU A 207 -26.54 -2.42 5.04
N ASP A 208 -26.42 -1.78 3.87
CA ASP A 208 -25.66 -2.33 2.74
C ASP A 208 -24.15 -2.40 3.06
N TRP A 209 -23.65 -1.56 3.98
CA TRP A 209 -22.26 -1.58 4.42
C TRP A 209 -21.96 -2.74 5.37
N ASP A 210 -22.97 -3.34 6.01
CA ASP A 210 -22.78 -4.52 6.85
C ASP A 210 -22.27 -5.72 6.04
N LEU A 211 -22.53 -5.74 4.72
CA LEU A 211 -21.96 -6.72 3.79
C LEU A 211 -20.43 -6.67 3.76
N LEU A 212 -19.82 -5.50 3.94
CA LEU A 212 -18.36 -5.39 4.02
C LEU A 212 -17.80 -6.10 5.26
N ARG A 213 -18.61 -6.20 6.32
CA ARG A 213 -18.23 -6.99 7.49
C ARG A 213 -18.37 -8.48 7.23
N THR A 214 -19.55 -8.94 6.80
CA THR A 214 -19.84 -10.37 6.65
C THR A 214 -19.08 -11.02 5.50
N ASP A 215 -19.00 -10.33 4.35
CA ASP A 215 -18.55 -10.94 3.10
C ASP A 215 -17.07 -10.64 2.80
N VAL A 216 -16.46 -9.73 3.55
CA VAL A 216 -15.07 -9.30 3.36
C VAL A 216 -14.24 -9.40 4.64
N LEU A 217 -14.55 -8.64 5.69
CA LEU A 217 -13.70 -8.54 6.89
C LEU A 217 -13.68 -9.83 7.72
N ASP A 218 -14.85 -10.42 7.97
CA ASP A 218 -15.01 -11.61 8.81
C ASP A 218 -14.88 -12.90 7.99
N ARG A 219 -14.78 -12.79 6.67
CA ARG A 219 -14.58 -13.91 5.76
C ARG A 219 -13.15 -14.45 5.85
N THR A 220 -13.01 -15.74 5.59
CA THR A 220 -11.74 -16.46 5.53
C THR A 220 -11.57 -17.17 4.19
N TRP A 221 -10.33 -17.30 3.72
CA TRP A 221 -9.99 -17.97 2.45
C TRP A 221 -9.21 -19.27 2.71
N PRO A 222 -9.56 -20.39 2.08
CA PRO A 222 -8.86 -21.67 2.26
C PRO A 222 -7.42 -21.62 1.72
N LEU A 223 -6.53 -22.43 2.28
CA LEU A 223 -5.19 -22.61 1.70
C LEU A 223 -5.25 -23.47 0.44
N ALA A 224 -4.37 -23.18 -0.53
CA ALA A 224 -4.24 -24.02 -1.71
C ALA A 224 -3.70 -25.42 -1.37
N ALA A 225 -2.78 -25.52 -0.40
CA ALA A 225 -2.19 -26.79 0.02
C ALA A 225 -3.10 -27.61 0.96
N ASP A 226 -3.94 -26.94 1.76
CA ASP A 226 -4.87 -27.56 2.69
C ASP A 226 -6.19 -26.76 2.76
N PRO A 227 -7.24 -27.20 2.05
CA PRO A 227 -8.53 -26.52 2.05
C PRO A 227 -9.26 -26.50 3.41
N THR A 228 -8.82 -27.29 4.41
CA THR A 228 -9.42 -27.29 5.75
C THR A 228 -8.93 -26.11 6.60
N SER A 229 -7.71 -25.64 6.33
CA SER A 229 -7.11 -24.47 6.95
C SER A 229 -7.48 -23.20 6.20
N HIS A 230 -7.73 -22.11 6.93
CA HIS A 230 -8.21 -20.86 6.35
C HIS A 230 -7.43 -19.65 6.87
N PHE A 231 -7.15 -18.68 5.99
CA PHE A 231 -6.60 -17.38 6.33
C PHE A 231 -7.71 -16.35 6.57
N PRO A 232 -7.70 -15.63 7.71
CA PRO A 232 -8.53 -14.46 7.90
C PRO A 232 -7.94 -13.22 7.22
N VAL A 233 -8.80 -12.23 6.98
CA VAL A 233 -8.35 -10.88 6.59
C VAL A 233 -7.79 -10.16 7.82
N LEU A 234 -6.54 -9.71 7.71
CA LEU A 234 -5.85 -8.95 8.76
C LEU A 234 -6.48 -7.57 8.94
N ALA A 235 -6.72 -6.89 7.84
CA ALA A 235 -7.29 -5.55 7.78
C ALA A 235 -7.96 -5.30 6.43
N MET A 236 -8.95 -4.41 6.45
CA MET A 236 -9.69 -3.96 5.28
C MET A 236 -9.58 -2.44 5.15
N ALA A 237 -9.33 -1.96 3.93
CA ALA A 237 -9.44 -0.55 3.60
C ALA A 237 -10.63 -0.30 2.67
N VAL A 238 -11.36 0.78 2.92
CA VAL A 238 -12.54 1.17 2.14
C VAL A 238 -12.34 2.58 1.63
N ASP A 239 -12.55 2.79 0.33
CA ASP A 239 -12.59 4.14 -0.24
C ASP A 239 -13.82 4.87 0.27
N SER A 240 -13.59 5.94 1.01
CA SER A 240 -14.64 6.79 1.58
C SER A 240 -15.03 7.95 0.65
N GLY A 241 -14.30 8.13 -0.46
CA GLY A 241 -14.63 9.06 -1.52
C GLY A 241 -15.75 8.53 -2.40
N GLY A 242 -16.72 9.39 -2.75
CA GLY A 242 -17.84 8.98 -3.59
C GLY A 242 -18.92 10.04 -3.71
N GLU A 243 -20.08 9.61 -4.22
CA GLU A 243 -21.29 10.43 -4.33
C GLU A 243 -21.79 10.94 -2.97
N ASP A 244 -22.66 11.94 -3.00
CA ASP A 244 -23.30 12.49 -1.80
C ASP A 244 -23.96 11.37 -0.98
N GLY A 245 -23.61 11.28 0.31
CA GLY A 245 -24.10 10.25 1.24
C GLY A 245 -23.09 9.13 1.54
N VAL A 246 -22.26 8.73 0.56
CA VAL A 246 -21.29 7.63 0.70
C VAL A 246 -20.29 7.90 1.82
N THR A 247 -19.73 9.11 1.88
CA THR A 247 -18.76 9.47 2.93
C THR A 247 -19.38 9.47 4.33
N GLY A 248 -20.66 9.82 4.46
CA GLY A 248 -21.38 9.77 5.73
C GLY A 248 -21.56 8.33 6.21
N ASN A 249 -22.09 7.47 5.34
CA ASN A 249 -22.28 6.06 5.65
C ASN A 249 -20.96 5.33 5.91
N ALA A 250 -19.87 5.70 5.24
CA ALA A 250 -18.53 5.18 5.53
C ALA A 250 -18.11 5.47 6.98
N TYR A 251 -18.39 6.68 7.48
CA TYR A 251 -18.08 7.06 8.86
C TYR A 251 -18.96 6.31 9.86
N ASP A 252 -20.24 6.16 9.57
CA ASP A 252 -21.16 5.42 10.42
C ASP A 252 -20.86 3.92 10.47
N PHE A 253 -20.47 3.33 9.34
CA PHE A 253 -19.95 1.97 9.27
C PHE A 253 -18.70 1.80 10.16
N TRP A 254 -17.77 2.76 10.11
CA TRP A 254 -16.59 2.71 10.99
C TRP A 254 -16.98 2.86 12.47
N ARG A 255 -17.94 3.72 12.80
CA ARG A 255 -18.48 3.84 14.17
C ARG A 255 -19.15 2.55 14.63
N GLN A 256 -19.87 1.85 13.75
CA GLN A 256 -20.42 0.52 14.01
C GLN A 256 -19.29 -0.48 14.32
N CYS A 257 -18.27 -0.54 13.47
CA CYS A 257 -17.08 -1.37 13.71
C CYS A 257 -16.36 -1.01 15.02
N ARG A 258 -16.45 0.25 15.47
CA ARG A 258 -15.89 0.67 16.77
C ARG A 258 -16.71 0.12 17.94
N ARG A 259 -18.04 0.18 17.86
CA ARG A 259 -18.94 -0.45 18.85
C ARG A 259 -18.68 -1.95 18.95
N ASP A 260 -18.42 -2.59 17.81
CA ASP A 260 -18.16 -4.04 17.74
C ASP A 260 -16.71 -4.43 18.05
N GLY A 261 -15.84 -3.47 18.37
CA GLY A 261 -14.44 -3.72 18.75
C GLY A 261 -13.49 -4.06 17.59
N VAL A 262 -13.95 -4.10 16.34
CA VAL A 262 -13.16 -4.47 15.15
C VAL A 262 -12.56 -3.28 14.38
N HIS A 263 -12.88 -2.04 14.76
CA HIS A 263 -12.39 -0.81 14.10
C HIS A 263 -10.88 -0.72 13.85
N LYS A 264 -10.04 -1.40 14.64
CA LYS A 264 -8.58 -1.44 14.43
C LYS A 264 -8.16 -2.20 13.15
N LYS A 265 -9.08 -2.95 12.56
CA LYS A 265 -8.90 -3.65 11.27
C LYS A 265 -9.49 -2.87 10.09
N VAL A 266 -10.27 -1.81 10.31
CA VAL A 266 -10.98 -1.08 9.25
C VAL A 266 -10.38 0.31 9.06
N TYR A 267 -10.00 0.62 7.82
CA TYR A 267 -9.35 1.86 7.44
C TYR A 267 -10.16 2.58 6.37
N LEU A 268 -10.42 3.86 6.55
CA LEU A 268 -11.08 4.69 5.55
C LEU A 268 -10.04 5.49 4.78
N PHE A 269 -10.02 5.32 3.47
CA PHE A 269 -9.07 5.97 2.58
C PHE A 269 -9.73 7.08 1.77
N LYS A 270 -8.93 8.08 1.41
CA LYS A 270 -9.30 9.15 0.50
C LYS A 270 -8.05 9.69 -0.19
N GLY A 271 -8.16 10.05 -1.47
CA GLY A 271 -7.08 10.75 -2.17
C GLY A 271 -6.75 12.10 -1.51
N ALA A 272 -5.47 12.39 -1.31
CA ALA A 272 -5.02 13.69 -0.84
C ALA A 272 -5.15 14.74 -1.96
N SER A 273 -5.76 15.90 -1.67
CA SER A 273 -5.86 17.01 -2.63
C SER A 273 -4.62 17.92 -2.66
N GLN A 274 -3.79 17.86 -1.61
CA GLN A 274 -2.55 18.63 -1.49
C GLN A 274 -1.38 17.69 -1.25
N SER A 275 -0.23 18.01 -1.85
CA SER A 275 1.02 17.27 -1.62
C SER A 275 1.62 17.73 -0.29
N ASN A 276 1.54 16.87 0.72
CA ASN A 276 1.91 17.22 2.10
C ASN A 276 3.23 16.58 2.54
N GLY A 277 4.08 16.17 1.59
CA GLY A 277 5.39 15.54 1.82
C GLY A 277 5.35 14.11 2.40
N LYS A 278 4.33 13.74 3.18
CA LYS A 278 4.12 12.37 3.67
C LYS A 278 3.25 11.58 2.70
N ILE A 279 3.67 10.35 2.36
CA ILE A 279 2.94 9.44 1.45
C ILE A 279 1.54 9.12 1.99
N ILE A 280 1.41 8.95 3.31
CA ILE A 280 0.14 8.71 3.99
C ILE A 280 0.02 9.65 5.18
N SER A 281 -1.08 10.40 5.27
CA SER A 281 -1.37 11.26 6.42
C SER A 281 -2.71 10.88 7.05
N LYS A 282 -2.69 10.64 8.37
CA LYS A 282 -3.89 10.40 9.16
C LYS A 282 -4.48 11.73 9.60
N THR A 283 -5.76 11.95 9.34
CA THR A 283 -6.53 13.08 9.83
C THR A 283 -7.75 12.57 10.61
N LEU A 284 -8.27 13.44 11.48
CA LEU A 284 -9.56 13.25 12.15
C LEU A 284 -10.44 14.39 11.66
N PRO A 285 -11.24 14.18 10.59
CA PRO A 285 -12.05 15.26 10.06
C PRO A 285 -13.03 15.74 11.13
N ASP A 286 -13.02 17.04 11.36
CA ASP A 286 -13.97 17.71 12.25
C ASP A 286 -14.63 18.85 11.48
N ASN A 287 -15.95 18.75 11.32
CA ASN A 287 -16.77 19.75 10.67
C ASN A 287 -17.86 20.26 11.62
N THR A 288 -17.74 20.04 12.93
CA THR A 288 -18.71 20.53 13.93
C THR A 288 -18.93 22.05 13.84
N ASP A 289 -17.88 22.81 13.49
CA ASP A 289 -17.95 24.27 13.32
C ASP A 289 -18.27 24.74 11.88
N ARG A 290 -18.55 23.82 10.94
CA ARG A 290 -18.75 24.12 9.51
C ARG A 290 -20.10 23.60 9.01
N PRO A 291 -21.21 24.32 9.28
CA PRO A 291 -22.57 23.87 8.96
C PRO A 291 -22.83 23.67 7.46
N ASN A 292 -21.98 24.21 6.58
CA ASN A 292 -22.09 24.03 5.12
C ASN A 292 -21.53 22.69 4.59
N ARG A 293 -20.96 21.82 5.45
CA ARG A 293 -20.47 20.51 5.02
C ARG A 293 -21.45 19.41 5.38
N ARG A 294 -21.79 18.60 4.38
CA ARG A 294 -22.90 17.63 4.38
C ARG A 294 -22.64 16.33 5.15
N ALA A 295 -21.38 15.99 5.46
CA ALA A 295 -21.04 14.80 6.23
C ALA A 295 -20.67 15.16 7.68
N GLU A 296 -21.40 14.59 8.64
CA GLU A 296 -21.15 14.76 10.09
C GLU A 296 -19.85 14.06 10.51
N ALA A 297 -18.77 14.82 10.50
CA ALA A 297 -17.47 14.40 11.03
C ALA A 297 -17.22 15.14 12.34
N ARG A 298 -17.07 14.40 13.45
CA ARG A 298 -16.96 14.95 14.81
C ARG A 298 -15.56 14.76 15.39
N GLY A 299 -14.53 14.72 14.54
CA GLY A 299 -13.14 14.46 14.95
C GLY A 299 -12.91 13.04 15.49
N ASP A 300 -13.86 12.12 15.31
CA ASP A 300 -13.89 10.80 15.95
C ASP A 300 -13.48 9.65 15.02
N VAL A 301 -13.63 9.84 13.70
CA VAL A 301 -13.35 8.83 12.68
C VAL A 301 -12.00 9.09 12.01
N PRO A 302 -11.03 8.16 12.08
CA PRO A 302 -9.78 8.23 11.35
C PRO A 302 -9.98 8.17 9.84
N LEU A 303 -9.52 9.21 9.14
CA LEU A 303 -9.42 9.24 7.69
C LEU A 303 -7.95 9.27 7.27
N TYR A 304 -7.55 8.39 6.35
CA TYR A 304 -6.19 8.36 5.83
C TYR A 304 -6.16 8.96 4.44
N LEU A 305 -5.45 10.07 4.29
CA LEU A 305 -5.23 10.73 3.01
C LEU A 305 -3.99 10.13 2.33
N LEU A 306 -4.16 9.67 1.10
CA LEU A 306 -3.14 8.98 0.33
C LEU A 306 -2.57 9.89 -0.76
N GLN A 307 -1.23 9.98 -0.82
CA GLN A 307 -0.53 10.54 -1.98
C GLN A 307 -0.50 9.48 -3.09
N THR A 308 -1.58 9.45 -3.88
CA THR A 308 -1.83 8.39 -4.87
C THR A 308 -0.71 8.26 -5.90
N ASN A 309 -0.11 9.37 -6.36
CA ASN A 309 0.96 9.31 -7.37
C ASN A 309 2.19 8.50 -6.89
N ALA A 310 2.68 8.77 -5.68
CA ALA A 310 3.86 8.07 -5.15
C ALA A 310 3.58 6.58 -4.91
N LEU A 311 2.37 6.24 -4.46
CA LEU A 311 1.96 4.84 -4.27
C LEU A 311 1.77 4.13 -5.63
N LYS A 312 1.21 4.81 -6.63
CA LYS A 312 1.09 4.30 -7.99
C LYS A 312 2.45 4.05 -8.63
N ASP A 313 3.40 4.95 -8.44
CA ASP A 313 4.79 4.77 -8.89
C ASP A 313 5.39 3.47 -8.31
N ARG A 314 5.18 3.19 -7.01
CA ARG A 314 5.65 1.95 -6.36
C ARG A 314 5.00 0.68 -6.91
N ILE A 315 3.68 0.69 -7.11
CA ILE A 315 2.98 -0.45 -7.73
C ILE A 315 3.44 -0.64 -9.17
N ASN A 316 3.58 0.42 -9.95
CA ASN A 316 4.08 0.35 -11.32
C ASN A 316 5.50 -0.23 -11.41
N ASN A 317 6.37 0.12 -10.46
CA ASN A 317 7.71 -0.47 -10.35
C ASN A 317 7.64 -1.98 -10.02
N ALA A 318 6.72 -2.39 -9.15
CA ALA A 318 6.51 -3.80 -8.85
C ALA A 318 5.92 -4.59 -10.02
N LEU A 319 4.99 -3.99 -10.78
CA LEU A 319 4.48 -4.56 -12.04
C LEU A 319 5.60 -4.71 -13.06
N SER A 320 6.60 -3.82 -13.01
CA SER A 320 7.73 -3.84 -13.92
C SER A 320 8.71 -5.00 -13.66
N ARG A 321 8.61 -5.66 -12.51
CA ARG A 321 9.50 -6.76 -12.14
C ARG A 321 9.13 -8.05 -12.88
N GLU A 322 10.10 -8.65 -13.57
CA GLU A 322 9.93 -9.93 -14.30
C GLU A 322 10.38 -11.13 -13.49
N THR A 323 11.31 -10.93 -12.55
CA THR A 323 11.84 -11.98 -11.70
C THR A 323 10.99 -12.15 -10.44
N VAL A 324 10.57 -13.39 -10.19
CA VAL A 324 9.86 -13.80 -8.97
C VAL A 324 10.72 -13.50 -7.73
N GLY A 325 10.07 -13.10 -6.63
CA GLY A 325 10.73 -12.74 -5.37
C GLY A 325 10.33 -11.37 -4.85
N ALA A 326 11.28 -10.65 -4.24
CA ALA A 326 11.02 -9.39 -3.53
C ALA A 326 10.21 -8.40 -4.39
N ASN A 327 9.12 -7.88 -3.83
CA ASN A 327 8.24 -6.90 -4.48
C ASN A 327 7.56 -7.39 -5.79
N TYR A 328 7.66 -8.66 -6.18
CA TYR A 328 6.97 -9.23 -7.33
C TYR A 328 5.46 -9.37 -7.09
N ILE A 329 4.67 -9.33 -8.16
CA ILE A 329 3.20 -9.48 -8.13
C ILE A 329 2.82 -10.71 -8.93
N HIS A 330 2.21 -11.67 -8.24
CA HIS A 330 1.64 -12.88 -8.83
C HIS A 330 0.19 -12.64 -9.24
N PHE A 331 -0.12 -12.99 -10.48
CA PHE A 331 -1.47 -12.93 -11.03
C PHE A 331 -1.99 -14.34 -11.29
N PRO A 332 -3.21 -14.67 -10.86
CA PRO A 332 -3.83 -15.94 -11.21
C PRO A 332 -4.39 -15.95 -12.64
N GLU A 333 -4.33 -17.12 -13.30
CA GLU A 333 -4.83 -17.33 -14.67
C GLU A 333 -6.33 -17.07 -14.85
N TRP A 334 -7.13 -17.29 -13.80
CA TRP A 334 -8.58 -17.06 -13.87
C TRP A 334 -8.97 -15.58 -13.98
N LEU A 335 -8.02 -14.64 -13.85
CA LEU A 335 -8.27 -13.23 -14.14
C LEU A 335 -8.39 -13.00 -15.64
N GLY A 336 -9.52 -12.40 -16.05
CA GLY A 336 -9.75 -12.02 -17.42
C GLY A 336 -8.94 -10.78 -17.85
N GLU A 337 -8.94 -10.52 -19.14
CA GLU A 337 -8.26 -9.37 -19.77
C GLU A 337 -8.68 -8.03 -19.17
N TRP A 338 -9.97 -7.89 -18.84
CA TRP A 338 -10.54 -6.72 -18.17
C TRP A 338 -9.78 -6.28 -16.92
N PHE A 339 -9.18 -7.22 -16.17
CA PHE A 339 -8.41 -6.89 -14.96
C PHE A 339 -7.10 -6.19 -15.31
N TYR A 340 -6.42 -6.67 -16.36
CA TYR A 340 -5.17 -6.10 -16.83
C TYR A 340 -5.41 -4.76 -17.52
N ASP A 341 -6.53 -4.62 -18.23
CA ASP A 341 -6.98 -3.34 -18.77
C ASP A 341 -7.18 -2.31 -17.66
N GLU A 342 -7.91 -2.65 -16.59
CA GLU A 342 -8.06 -1.80 -15.40
C GLU A 342 -6.71 -1.47 -14.75
N LEU A 343 -5.80 -2.45 -14.69
CA LEU A 343 -4.51 -2.31 -14.02
C LEU A 343 -3.55 -1.37 -14.76
N THR A 344 -3.61 -1.34 -16.10
CA THR A 344 -2.74 -0.50 -16.95
C THR A 344 -3.48 0.70 -17.54
N TYR A 345 -4.72 0.98 -17.11
CA TYR A 345 -5.54 2.02 -17.74
C TYR A 345 -4.99 3.43 -17.55
N GLU A 346 -4.41 3.70 -16.38
CA GLU A 346 -3.85 5.01 -16.10
C GLU A 346 -2.45 5.16 -16.66
N GLU A 347 -2.17 6.37 -17.14
CA GLU A 347 -0.88 6.71 -17.70
C GLU A 347 -0.17 7.72 -16.83
N ARG A 348 1.15 7.54 -16.75
CA ARG A 348 2.03 8.40 -16.00
C ARG A 348 2.50 9.55 -16.88
N SER A 349 1.98 10.75 -16.67
CA SER A 349 2.34 11.92 -17.45
C SER A 349 3.74 12.46 -17.08
N PRO A 350 4.40 13.20 -17.99
CA PRO A 350 5.73 13.76 -17.76
C PRO A 350 5.81 14.71 -16.56
N ASP A 351 4.68 15.30 -16.16
CA ASP A 351 4.57 16.27 -15.06
C ASP A 351 4.60 15.64 -13.66
N GLY A 352 4.66 14.31 -13.53
CA GLY A 352 4.67 13.69 -12.20
C GLY A 352 3.36 12.98 -11.82
N LYS A 353 2.31 13.03 -12.65
CA LYS A 353 0.96 12.64 -12.23
C LYS A 353 0.46 11.41 -12.97
N TRP A 354 -0.37 10.63 -12.30
CA TRP A 354 -1.15 9.57 -12.94
C TRP A 354 -2.49 10.14 -13.37
N THR A 355 -2.83 9.91 -14.63
CA THR A 355 -4.07 10.41 -15.22
C THR A 355 -4.75 9.33 -16.05
N LYS A 356 -6.09 9.34 -16.02
CA LYS A 356 -6.90 8.51 -16.92
C LYS A 356 -6.91 9.14 -18.31
N PRO A 357 -6.56 8.39 -19.37
CA PRO A 357 -6.64 8.89 -20.75
C PRO A 357 -8.10 9.06 -21.22
N GLY A 358 -9.07 8.48 -20.51
CA GLY A 358 -10.50 8.60 -20.81
C GLY A 358 -11.41 8.14 -19.67
N LYS A 359 -12.58 7.56 -20.00
CA LYS A 359 -13.62 7.12 -19.04
C LYS A 359 -13.57 5.63 -18.71
N GLY A 360 -12.43 4.98 -18.92
CA GLY A 360 -12.25 3.56 -18.60
C GLY A 360 -12.13 3.30 -17.10
N ALA A 361 -12.32 2.02 -16.78
CA ALA A 361 -12.18 1.46 -15.45
C ALA A 361 -10.69 1.39 -15.06
N ASN A 362 -10.40 1.59 -13.78
CA ASN A 362 -9.04 1.55 -13.21
C ASN A 362 -9.03 0.89 -11.81
N GLU A 363 -10.13 0.25 -11.42
CA GLU A 363 -10.37 -0.20 -10.06
C GLU A 363 -9.30 -1.20 -9.60
N ALA A 364 -8.82 -2.09 -10.48
CA ALA A 364 -7.71 -3.00 -10.17
C ALA A 364 -6.45 -2.25 -9.71
N PHE A 365 -6.07 -1.15 -10.37
CA PHE A 365 -4.87 -0.39 -10.01
C PHE A 365 -5.05 0.36 -8.69
N ASP A 366 -6.16 1.06 -8.52
CA ASP A 366 -6.45 1.80 -7.29
C ASP A 366 -6.56 0.87 -6.07
N LEU A 367 -7.18 -0.30 -6.24
CA LEU A 367 -7.28 -1.31 -5.16
C LEU A 367 -5.93 -1.93 -4.79
N MET A 368 -5.02 -2.11 -5.75
CA MET A 368 -3.63 -2.51 -5.46
C MET A 368 -2.88 -1.43 -4.68
N VAL A 369 -3.05 -0.17 -5.07
CA VAL A 369 -2.48 1.00 -4.39
C VAL A 369 -2.98 1.10 -2.95
N TYR A 370 -4.29 0.92 -2.74
CA TYR A 370 -4.88 0.89 -1.41
C TYR A 370 -4.35 -0.28 -0.58
N ALA A 371 -4.17 -1.47 -1.19
CA ALA A 371 -3.66 -2.63 -0.45
C ALA A 371 -2.24 -2.35 0.04
N HIS A 372 -1.42 -1.72 -0.80
CA HIS A 372 -0.05 -1.32 -0.44
C HIS A 372 -0.03 -0.26 0.67
N ALA A 373 -0.87 0.78 0.55
CA ALA A 373 -0.99 1.80 1.59
C ALA A 373 -1.41 1.21 2.95
N LEU A 374 -2.33 0.24 2.93
CA LEU A 374 -2.80 -0.44 4.13
C LEU A 374 -1.68 -1.23 4.81
N VAL A 375 -0.87 -1.99 4.07
CA VAL A 375 0.24 -2.74 4.68
C VAL A 375 1.36 -1.82 5.18
N MET A 376 1.61 -0.69 4.50
CA MET A 376 2.53 0.34 5.01
C MET A 376 2.07 0.88 6.37
N LEU A 377 0.77 1.18 6.53
CA LEU A 377 0.19 1.61 7.81
C LEU A 377 0.32 0.55 8.91
N ARG A 378 0.29 -0.74 8.54
CA ARG A 378 0.55 -1.86 9.46
C ARG A 378 2.04 -2.06 9.80
N GLY A 379 2.92 -1.25 9.22
CA GLY A 379 4.36 -1.31 9.48
C GLY A 379 5.08 -2.40 8.71
N TYR A 380 4.51 -2.88 7.60
CA TYR A 380 5.07 -3.95 6.79
C TYR A 380 6.53 -3.74 6.40
N GLU A 381 6.88 -2.52 5.97
CA GLU A 381 8.25 -2.19 5.55
C GLU A 381 9.28 -2.23 6.70
N ARG A 382 8.83 -2.29 7.95
CA ARG A 382 9.67 -2.34 9.16
C ARG A 382 9.74 -3.73 9.78
N ILE A 383 9.13 -4.73 9.13
CA ILE A 383 9.19 -6.12 9.61
C ILE A 383 10.62 -6.64 9.49
N ASN A 384 11.15 -7.17 10.59
CA ASN A 384 12.29 -8.09 10.53
C ASN A 384 11.76 -9.48 10.17
N TRP A 385 12.06 -9.96 8.97
CA TRP A 385 11.60 -11.26 8.47
C TRP A 385 12.31 -12.47 9.10
N GLU A 386 13.41 -12.27 9.82
CA GLU A 386 14.01 -13.32 10.67
C GLU A 386 13.20 -13.53 11.95
N LYS A 387 12.47 -12.51 12.40
CA LYS A 387 11.61 -12.56 13.59
C LYS A 387 10.30 -11.80 13.33
N PRO A 388 9.45 -12.31 12.42
CA PRO A 388 8.26 -11.59 12.01
C PRO A 388 7.26 -11.47 13.16
N PRO A 389 6.45 -10.39 13.18
CA PRO A 389 5.41 -10.23 14.18
C PRO A 389 4.38 -11.35 14.07
N PRO A 390 3.62 -11.67 15.14
CA PRO A 390 2.71 -12.82 15.17
C PRO A 390 1.72 -12.88 13.99
N TRP A 391 1.29 -11.73 13.47
CA TRP A 391 0.35 -11.64 12.35
C TRP A 391 0.98 -11.84 10.97
N ALA A 392 2.31 -11.94 10.86
CA ALA A 392 3.05 -12.15 9.61
C ALA A 392 3.97 -13.38 9.65
N ARG A 393 3.82 -14.26 10.65
CA ARG A 393 4.55 -15.53 10.73
C ARG A 393 4.07 -16.51 9.67
N SER A 394 4.87 -17.54 9.40
CA SER A 394 4.38 -18.67 8.61
C SER A 394 3.22 -19.35 9.33
N LEU A 395 2.28 -19.89 8.57
CA LEU A 395 1.21 -20.71 9.14
C LEU A 395 1.75 -21.99 9.79
N ASP A 396 2.85 -22.53 9.26
CA ASP A 396 3.52 -23.69 9.86
C ASP A 396 3.97 -23.42 11.30
N GLU A 397 4.19 -22.15 11.65
CA GLU A 397 4.62 -21.69 12.98
C GLU A 397 3.48 -21.12 13.84
N SER A 398 2.28 -20.91 13.27
CA SER A 398 1.16 -20.25 13.94
C SER A 398 -0.13 -21.07 13.86
N THR A 399 -0.46 -21.75 14.96
CA THR A 399 -1.78 -22.36 15.21
C THR A 399 -2.42 -21.59 16.38
N PRO A 400 -3.72 -21.24 16.34
CA PRO A 400 -4.83 -22.19 16.21
C PRO A 400 -5.67 -22.00 14.93
N VAL A 401 -5.89 -23.11 14.23
CA VAL A 401 -6.93 -23.30 13.22
C VAL A 401 -8.28 -22.93 13.82
N LEU A 402 -8.96 -21.93 13.24
CA LEU A 402 -10.39 -21.74 13.49
C LEU A 402 -11.15 -22.77 12.64
N SER A 403 -11.55 -23.89 13.25
CA SER A 403 -12.52 -24.79 12.64
C SER A 403 -13.87 -24.07 12.51
N PRO A 404 -14.54 -24.13 11.35
CA PRO A 404 -15.87 -23.53 11.20
C PRO A 404 -16.85 -24.24 12.16
N ARG A 405 -17.46 -23.48 13.09
CA ARG A 405 -18.59 -23.98 13.87
C ARG A 405 -19.75 -24.22 12.92
N PRO A 406 -20.36 -25.41 12.86
CA PRO A 406 -21.59 -25.60 12.12
C PRO A 406 -22.66 -24.68 12.70
N ALA A 407 -23.35 -23.96 11.83
CA ALA A 407 -24.49 -23.13 12.19
C ALA A 407 -25.52 -24.01 12.90
N GLN A 408 -25.69 -23.79 14.21
CA GLN A 408 -26.79 -24.40 14.93
C GLN A 408 -28.08 -23.76 14.43
N THR A 409 -28.79 -24.50 13.59
CA THR A 409 -30.17 -24.25 13.23
C THR A 409 -30.97 -24.21 14.53
N LYS A 410 -31.44 -23.02 14.94
CA LYS A 410 -32.42 -22.90 16.01
C LYS A 410 -33.75 -23.41 15.46
N THR A 411 -34.01 -24.71 15.62
CA THR A 411 -35.36 -25.25 15.58
C THR A 411 -36.11 -24.74 16.81
N SER A 412 -37.14 -23.94 16.54
CA SER A 412 -38.13 -23.46 17.49
C SER A 412 -38.94 -24.65 18.01
N GLU A 413 -38.63 -25.09 19.22
CA GLU A 413 -39.55 -25.93 20.00
C GLU A 413 -40.50 -25.05 20.79
N VAL A 414 -41.78 -25.17 20.40
CA VAL A 414 -42.94 -24.64 21.12
C VAL A 414 -43.09 -25.44 22.41
N SER A 415 -42.79 -24.82 23.57
CA SER A 415 -43.14 -25.39 24.87
C SER A 415 -44.39 -24.71 25.42
N THR A 416 -45.43 -25.52 25.55
CA THR A 416 -46.74 -25.24 26.10
C THR A 416 -46.68 -24.92 27.60
N HIS A 417 -47.52 -23.96 28.02
CA HIS A 417 -47.77 -23.65 29.43
C HIS A 417 -48.41 -24.84 30.17
N LYS A 418 -47.90 -25.16 31.37
CA LYS A 418 -48.71 -25.71 32.47
C LYS A 418 -48.38 -24.99 33.79
N THR A 419 -49.42 -24.35 34.29
CA THR A 419 -49.62 -23.76 35.62
C THR A 419 -49.60 -24.84 36.71
N THR A 420 -49.18 -24.51 37.95
CA THR A 420 -49.98 -24.63 39.21
C THR A 420 -49.11 -24.51 40.49
N GLN A 421 -49.36 -23.41 41.24
CA GLN A 421 -49.41 -23.22 42.72
C GLN A 421 -48.20 -23.58 43.60
N SER A 422 -47.93 -22.99 44.78
CA SER A 422 -48.27 -21.76 45.52
C SER A 422 -47.73 -22.03 46.94
N GLN A 423 -46.99 -21.10 47.57
CA GLN A 423 -47.10 -20.84 49.02
C GLN A 423 -46.44 -19.50 49.43
N THR A 424 -47.30 -18.67 50.00
CA THR A 424 -47.22 -17.46 50.86
C THR A 424 -46.25 -17.58 52.06
N GLN A 425 -45.79 -16.56 52.82
CA GLN A 425 -46.10 -15.13 53.02
C GLN A 425 -45.07 -14.46 53.98
N HIS A 426 -45.21 -13.13 54.15
CA HIS A 426 -44.76 -12.17 55.19
C HIS A 426 -43.57 -11.25 54.84
N GLU A 427 -43.79 -9.96 54.46
CA GLU A 427 -44.08 -8.73 55.27
C GLU A 427 -42.98 -8.39 56.29
N ALA A 428 -42.53 -7.15 56.54
CA ALA A 428 -42.87 -5.76 56.18
C ALA A 428 -41.56 -4.93 56.42
N THR A 429 -41.33 -3.67 56.04
CA THR A 429 -42.03 -2.42 56.39
C THR A 429 -41.49 -1.23 55.57
N ALA A 430 -42.31 -0.19 55.53
CA ALA A 430 -42.26 0.99 54.69
C ALA A 430 -41.30 2.12 55.10
N SER A 431 -41.04 2.93 54.07
CA SER A 431 -40.59 4.32 53.94
C SER A 431 -41.00 5.32 55.04
N ALA A 432 -40.17 6.34 55.27
CA ALA A 432 -40.56 7.58 55.90
C ALA A 432 -39.67 8.79 55.51
N TRP A 433 -40.28 9.72 54.75
CA TRP A 433 -40.09 11.18 54.77
C TRP A 433 -38.85 11.85 54.12
N ALA A 434 -39.15 12.68 53.11
CA ALA A 434 -38.36 13.80 52.57
C ALA A 434 -38.66 15.11 53.36
N PRO A 435 -38.34 16.33 52.88
CA PRO A 435 -37.04 16.99 52.60
C PRO A 435 -36.89 18.35 53.36
N SER A 436 -35.73 19.02 53.28
CA SER A 436 -35.59 20.46 52.90
C SER A 436 -34.28 21.15 53.39
N THR A 437 -33.65 21.86 52.45
CA THR A 437 -32.98 23.19 52.51
C THR A 437 -32.09 23.60 53.70
N THR A 438 -30.85 24.05 53.44
CA THR A 438 -30.41 25.48 53.47
C THR A 438 -28.88 25.68 53.38
N GLY A 439 -28.47 26.74 52.63
CA GLY A 439 -27.22 27.53 52.76
C GLY A 439 -25.96 26.98 52.07
N GLY A 440 -25.16 27.70 51.27
CA GLY A 440 -25.05 29.14 50.98
C GLY A 440 -23.58 29.59 51.04
N TRP A 441 -23.07 30.14 49.91
CA TRP A 441 -21.90 31.03 49.71
C TRP A 441 -20.46 30.52 49.94
N LEU A 442 -19.67 30.39 48.86
CA LEU A 442 -18.71 31.38 48.36
C LEU A 442 -18.30 31.04 46.91
#